data_AF-A0A2E0VN54-F1
#
_entry.id   AF-A0A2E0VN54-F1
#
_cell.length_a   1.000
_cell.length_b   1.000
_cell.length_c   1.000
_cell.angle_alpha   90.00
_cell.angle_beta   90.00
_cell.angle_gamma   90.00
#
_symmetry.space_group_name_H-M   'P 1'
#
loop_
_entity.id
_entity.type
_entity.pdbx_description
1 polymer ?
#
loop_
_entity_poly.entity_id
_entity_poly.type
_entity_poly.pdbx_seq_one_letter_code
_entity_poly.pdbx_strand_id
1 'polypeptide(L)'
;MELQILVSKKGTRVVLASELYMALDLPKAEYSRTVKRWIRDFYNFHDGIRQPEYLRDFAKRPGKDKLLDDYYLGLEMAKLITLHSKSKHKLKYATFLQRMQEEVMPEDKFTKEQVLAVLELAKVMGLVSCQTACERKHLEIYEARNGGSAANWWNFRAKLLGYSTNDLKKALQKAGGKASGKTQRQMLMHIDKYEMVRTAVIDLFMALGKSETYAKNIADLAKAFAKEMNVEIFDDRNSIPAFLPEVNEKLVNQVRNMEPGRQFQLWEPQKMAS
;
A
#
# COMPACT_ATOMS: atom_id res chain seq x y z
N MET A 1 26.43 2.26 -22.72
CA MET A 1 25.22 3.12 -22.71
C MET A 1 24.62 3.10 -21.31
N GLU A 2 24.18 4.22 -20.77
CA GLU A 2 23.44 4.23 -19.51
C GLU A 2 21.97 3.92 -19.78
N LEU A 3 21.41 2.95 -19.07
CA LEU A 3 20.01 2.53 -19.23
C LEU A 3 19.14 3.48 -18.39
N GLN A 4 18.25 4.23 -19.04
CA GLN A 4 17.40 5.20 -18.36
C GLN A 4 16.17 4.51 -17.75
N ILE A 5 15.87 4.85 -16.49
CA ILE A 5 14.62 4.47 -15.84
C ILE A 5 13.60 5.59 -16.03
N LEU A 6 12.46 5.27 -16.63
CA LEU A 6 11.33 6.17 -16.81
C LEU A 6 10.27 5.88 -15.73
N VAL A 7 9.58 6.91 -15.25
CA VAL A 7 8.49 6.76 -14.28
C VAL A 7 7.18 7.12 -14.95
N SER A 8 6.21 6.21 -14.95
CA SER A 8 4.87 6.48 -15.47
C SER A 8 4.10 7.43 -14.56
N LYS A 9 3.00 8.02 -15.07
CA LYS A 9 2.09 8.85 -14.26
C LYS A 9 1.52 8.12 -13.04
N LYS A 10 1.50 6.78 -13.05
CA LYS A 10 1.03 5.93 -11.94
C LYS A 10 2.17 5.50 -11.00
N GLY A 11 3.39 6.02 -11.17
CA GLY A 11 4.56 5.68 -10.36
C GLY A 11 5.29 4.42 -10.79
N THR A 12 4.76 3.64 -11.74
CA THR A 12 5.45 2.44 -12.27
C THR A 12 6.75 2.83 -12.98
N ARG A 13 7.87 2.25 -12.53
CA ARG A 13 9.18 2.41 -13.16
C ARG A 13 9.31 1.44 -14.34
N VAL A 14 9.75 1.94 -15.48
CA VAL A 14 9.88 1.18 -16.72
C VAL A 14 11.16 1.56 -17.46
N VAL A 15 11.66 0.66 -18.31
CA VAL A 15 12.74 0.93 -19.26
C VAL A 15 12.22 0.77 -20.68
N LEU A 16 12.87 1.40 -21.64
CA LEU A 16 12.55 1.17 -23.05
C LEU A 16 13.21 -0.12 -23.55
N ALA A 17 12.45 -0.93 -24.30
CA ALA A 17 12.95 -2.15 -24.91
C ALA A 17 14.13 -1.87 -25.86
N SER A 18 14.06 -0.78 -26.63
CA SER A 18 15.14 -0.31 -27.50
C SER A 18 16.42 0.03 -26.72
N GLU A 19 16.31 0.76 -25.61
CA GLU A 19 17.45 1.12 -24.76
C GLU A 19 18.04 -0.10 -24.05
N LEU A 20 17.19 -0.99 -23.54
CA LEU A 20 17.63 -2.26 -22.95
C LEU A 20 18.36 -3.12 -23.98
N TYR A 21 17.85 -3.21 -25.21
CA TYR A 21 18.47 -3.96 -26.28
C TYR A 21 19.85 -3.43 -26.65
N MET A 22 19.99 -2.10 -26.73
CA MET A 22 21.28 -1.45 -26.99
C MET A 22 22.24 -1.61 -25.81
N ALA A 23 21.76 -1.49 -24.58
CA ALA A 23 22.55 -1.69 -23.37
C ALA A 23 23.12 -3.11 -23.29
N LEU A 24 22.35 -4.11 -23.72
CA LEU A 24 22.77 -5.50 -23.79
C LEU A 24 23.69 -5.81 -24.98
N ASP A 25 24.00 -4.83 -25.84
CA ASP A 25 24.86 -5.00 -27.02
C ASP A 25 24.41 -6.16 -27.93
N LEU A 26 23.10 -6.24 -28.18
CA LEU A 26 22.50 -7.30 -29.00
C LEU A 26 22.53 -6.92 -30.50
N PRO A 27 22.55 -7.90 -31.43
CA PRO A 27 22.64 -7.63 -32.87
C PRO A 27 21.49 -6.76 -33.39
N LYS A 28 21.79 -5.57 -33.92
CA LYS A 28 20.76 -4.58 -34.34
C LYS A 28 19.73 -5.12 -35.34
N ALA A 29 20.17 -5.96 -36.28
CA ALA A 29 19.32 -6.58 -37.30
C ALA A 29 18.21 -7.48 -36.72
N GLU A 30 18.38 -7.97 -35.49
CA GLU A 30 17.44 -8.92 -34.87
C GLU A 30 16.48 -8.29 -33.87
N TYR A 31 16.48 -6.96 -33.75
CA TYR A 31 15.70 -6.23 -32.74
C TYR A 31 14.24 -6.66 -32.72
N SER A 32 13.53 -6.54 -33.86
CA SER A 32 12.09 -6.83 -33.94
C SER A 32 11.76 -8.28 -33.57
N ARG A 33 12.58 -9.23 -34.02
CA ARG A 33 12.38 -10.66 -33.74
C ARG A 33 12.59 -10.95 -32.25
N THR A 34 13.65 -10.38 -31.67
CA THR A 34 14.03 -10.61 -30.28
C THR A 34 13.03 -9.99 -29.31
N VAL A 35 12.59 -8.75 -29.56
CA VAL A 35 11.60 -8.08 -28.70
C VAL A 35 10.23 -8.77 -28.78
N LYS A 36 9.80 -9.22 -29.97
CA LYS A 36 8.58 -10.05 -30.10
C LYS A 36 8.69 -11.36 -29.31
N ARG A 37 9.87 -11.97 -29.25
CA ARG A 37 10.12 -13.14 -28.40
C ARG A 37 10.02 -12.75 -26.93
N TRP A 38 10.64 -11.65 -26.50
CA TRP A 38 10.57 -11.22 -25.09
C TRP A 38 9.15 -11.05 -24.56
N ILE A 39 8.22 -10.64 -25.40
CA ILE A 39 6.83 -10.44 -24.99
C ILE A 39 6.03 -11.75 -24.95
N ARG A 40 6.51 -12.81 -25.61
CA ARG A 40 5.83 -14.11 -25.73
C ARG A 40 6.49 -15.24 -24.95
N ASP A 41 7.68 -15.01 -24.41
CA ASP A 41 8.43 -16.01 -23.65
C ASP A 41 7.84 -16.22 -22.25
N PHE A 42 8.29 -17.27 -21.57
CA PHE A 42 7.94 -17.54 -20.18
C PHE A 42 9.03 -17.05 -19.24
N TYR A 43 8.63 -16.35 -18.18
CA TYR A 43 9.54 -15.86 -17.15
C TYR A 43 9.06 -16.25 -15.77
N ASN A 44 10.02 -16.39 -14.86
CA ASN A 44 9.76 -16.62 -13.44
C ASN A 44 9.59 -15.27 -12.72
N PHE A 45 8.39 -14.70 -12.80
CA PHE A 45 8.01 -13.50 -12.05
C PHE A 45 7.81 -13.83 -10.57
N HIS A 46 7.76 -12.82 -9.71
CA HIS A 46 7.52 -13.00 -8.28
C HIS A 46 6.19 -13.70 -7.97
N ASP A 47 5.21 -13.62 -8.87
CA ASP A 47 3.89 -14.24 -8.75
C ASP A 47 3.77 -15.59 -9.46
N GLY A 48 4.88 -16.09 -10.04
CA GLY A 48 4.96 -17.42 -10.65
C GLY A 48 5.51 -17.40 -12.08
N ILE A 49 5.55 -18.60 -12.68
CA ILE A 49 6.03 -18.80 -14.05
C ILE A 49 4.87 -18.54 -15.03
N ARG A 50 4.96 -17.46 -15.80
CA ARG A 50 3.93 -17.05 -16.77
C ARG A 50 4.50 -16.23 -17.93
N GLN A 51 3.65 -15.97 -18.93
CA GLN A 51 3.95 -14.98 -19.97
C GLN A 51 3.76 -13.54 -19.46
N PRO A 52 4.48 -12.55 -20.02
CA PRO A 52 4.27 -11.14 -19.72
C PRO A 52 2.85 -10.68 -20.08
N GLU A 53 2.24 -9.89 -19.21
CA GLU A 53 0.89 -9.34 -19.36
C GLU A 53 0.92 -7.88 -19.81
N TYR A 54 0.05 -7.53 -20.77
CA TYR A 54 -0.08 -6.17 -21.27
C TYR A 54 -0.60 -5.21 -20.19
N LEU A 55 -0.02 -4.01 -20.11
CA LEU A 55 -0.24 -2.98 -19.06
C LEU A 55 0.19 -3.35 -17.64
N ARG A 56 0.70 -4.57 -17.44
CA ARG A 56 1.27 -5.02 -16.17
C ARG A 56 2.79 -5.07 -16.26
N ASP A 57 3.31 -5.89 -17.19
CA ASP A 57 4.75 -6.12 -17.34
C ASP A 57 5.32 -5.34 -18.53
N PHE A 58 4.49 -5.05 -19.54
CA PHE A 58 4.90 -4.25 -20.69
C PHE A 58 3.75 -3.42 -21.28
N ALA A 59 4.09 -2.37 -22.02
CA ALA A 59 3.14 -1.59 -22.80
C ALA A 59 3.76 -1.13 -24.12
N LYS A 60 2.95 -1.04 -25.18
CA LYS A 60 3.43 -0.52 -26.47
C LYS A 60 3.62 0.99 -26.36
N ARG A 61 4.77 1.51 -26.82
CA ARG A 61 5.02 2.95 -26.86
C ARG A 61 4.20 3.58 -27.99
N PRO A 62 3.33 4.57 -27.72
CA PRO A 62 2.64 5.27 -28.79
C PRO A 62 3.65 6.12 -29.56
N GLY A 63 3.80 5.85 -30.86
CA GLY A 63 4.64 6.62 -31.77
C GLY A 63 3.95 6.75 -33.12
N LYS A 64 3.77 7.98 -33.60
CA LYS A 64 3.14 8.28 -34.89
C LYS A 64 4.05 8.04 -36.10
N ASP A 65 5.34 7.74 -35.90
CA ASP A 65 6.34 7.74 -36.99
C ASP A 65 7.58 6.85 -36.71
N LYS A 66 7.38 5.62 -36.21
CA LYS A 66 8.50 4.68 -36.05
C LYS A 66 8.32 3.47 -36.97
N LEU A 67 9.33 3.24 -37.82
CA LEU A 67 9.48 2.02 -38.64
C LEU A 67 9.50 0.73 -37.80
N LEU A 68 9.75 0.82 -36.49
CA LEU A 68 9.88 -0.31 -35.57
C LEU A 68 9.05 -0.11 -34.30
N ASP A 69 8.36 -1.18 -33.87
CA ASP A 69 7.64 -1.22 -32.61
C ASP A 69 8.61 -1.14 -31.41
N ASP A 70 8.29 -0.27 -30.45
CA ASP A 70 9.05 -0.05 -29.22
C ASP A 70 8.10 -0.23 -28.02
N TYR A 71 8.65 -0.67 -26.89
CA TYR A 71 7.85 -1.07 -25.73
C TYR A 71 8.44 -0.52 -24.44
N TYR A 72 7.57 -0.15 -23.52
CA TYR A 72 7.91 0.04 -22.12
C TYR A 72 7.91 -1.32 -21.43
N LEU A 73 8.98 -1.64 -20.71
CA LEU A 73 9.15 -2.88 -19.95
C LEU A 73 9.25 -2.55 -18.47
N GLY A 74 8.48 -3.24 -17.62
CA GLY A 74 8.62 -3.16 -16.17
C GLY A 74 10.01 -3.63 -15.73
N LEU A 75 10.51 -3.08 -14.61
CA LEU A 75 11.87 -3.38 -14.13
C LEU A 75 12.12 -4.87 -13.90
N GLU A 76 11.12 -5.58 -13.35
CA GLU A 76 11.22 -7.02 -13.12
C GLU A 76 11.35 -7.79 -14.44
N MET A 77 10.47 -7.52 -15.41
CA MET A 77 10.53 -8.13 -16.73
C MET A 77 11.87 -7.82 -17.42
N ALA A 78 12.33 -6.57 -17.36
CA ALA A 78 13.62 -6.17 -17.93
C ALA A 78 14.81 -6.91 -17.29
N LYS A 79 14.77 -7.12 -15.97
CA LYS A 79 15.78 -7.91 -15.24
C LYS A 79 15.78 -9.36 -15.71
N LEU A 80 14.60 -9.97 -15.81
CA LEU A 80 14.46 -11.35 -16.29
C LEU A 80 14.96 -11.48 -17.74
N ILE A 81 14.54 -10.59 -18.64
CA ILE A 81 15.08 -10.50 -20.02
C ILE A 81 16.61 -10.41 -20.04
N THR A 82 17.17 -9.56 -19.18
CA THR A 82 18.63 -9.36 -19.09
C THR A 82 19.34 -10.64 -18.67
N LEU A 83 18.84 -11.32 -17.64
CA LEU A 83 19.41 -12.57 -17.13
C LEU A 83 19.36 -13.69 -18.17
N HIS A 84 18.29 -13.74 -18.97
CA HIS A 84 18.10 -14.70 -20.05
C HIS A 84 18.81 -14.32 -21.38
N SER A 85 19.41 -13.13 -21.45
CA SER A 85 20.11 -12.67 -22.66
C SER A 85 21.51 -13.28 -22.81
N LYS A 86 21.96 -13.45 -24.07
CA LYS A 86 23.34 -13.82 -24.41
C LYS A 86 24.26 -12.60 -24.49
N SER A 87 24.17 -11.69 -23.52
CA SER A 87 25.00 -10.47 -23.45
C SER A 87 26.19 -10.64 -22.52
N LYS A 88 27.34 -10.07 -22.90
CA LYS A 88 28.51 -9.93 -22.02
C LYS A 88 28.26 -8.94 -20.87
N HIS A 89 27.29 -8.04 -21.02
CA HIS A 89 26.95 -7.02 -20.04
C HIS A 89 25.78 -7.41 -19.12
N LYS A 90 25.27 -8.64 -19.23
CA LYS A 90 24.07 -9.08 -18.50
C LYS A 90 24.17 -8.89 -16.99
N LEU A 91 25.33 -9.17 -16.38
CA LEU A 91 25.51 -9.03 -14.93
C LEU A 91 25.39 -7.57 -14.50
N LYS A 92 26.09 -6.66 -15.21
CA LYS A 92 26.06 -5.21 -14.93
C LYS A 92 24.63 -4.68 -14.92
N TYR A 93 23.86 -4.97 -15.98
CA TYR A 93 22.50 -4.44 -16.10
C TYR A 93 21.48 -5.18 -15.22
N ALA A 94 21.67 -6.48 -14.96
CA ALA A 94 20.82 -7.19 -14.00
C ALA A 94 20.98 -6.63 -12.59
N THR A 95 22.21 -6.40 -12.12
CA THR A 95 22.48 -5.79 -10.80
C THR A 95 21.93 -4.36 -10.73
N PHE A 96 22.10 -3.57 -11.79
CA PHE A 96 21.52 -2.22 -11.88
C PHE A 96 20.00 -2.24 -11.78
N LEU A 97 19.33 -3.08 -12.59
CA LEU A 97 17.87 -3.21 -12.58
C LEU A 97 17.34 -3.74 -11.24
N GLN A 98 18.07 -4.67 -10.61
CA GLN A 98 17.75 -5.16 -9.27
C GLN A 98 17.83 -4.04 -8.23
N ARG A 99 18.90 -3.25 -8.22
CA ARG A 99 19.02 -2.11 -7.30
C ARG A 99 17.91 -1.10 -7.52
N MET A 100 17.60 -0.77 -8.77
CA MET A 100 16.50 0.16 -9.10
C MET A 100 15.11 -0.39 -8.74
N GLN A 101 14.97 -1.72 -8.67
CA GLN A 101 13.79 -2.40 -8.17
C GLN A 101 13.73 -2.37 -6.63
N GLU A 102 14.86 -2.55 -5.94
CA GLU A 102 14.97 -2.53 -4.47
C GLU A 102 14.90 -1.12 -3.85
N GLU A 103 15.30 -0.08 -4.59
CA GLU A 103 15.10 1.33 -4.22
C GLU A 103 13.61 1.74 -4.25
N VAL A 104 12.73 0.88 -4.75
CA VAL A 104 11.33 0.88 -4.30
C VAL A 104 11.34 0.08 -3.01
N MET A 105 11.37 0.76 -1.86
CA MET A 105 10.95 0.12 -0.60
C MET A 105 9.67 -0.66 -0.92
N PRO A 106 9.67 -2.00 -0.83
CA PRO A 106 8.44 -2.75 -1.01
C PRO A 106 7.41 -2.12 -0.09
N GLU A 107 6.17 -1.94 -0.54
CA GLU A 107 5.07 -1.49 0.33
C GLU A 107 4.95 -2.39 1.60
N ASP A 108 5.63 -3.55 1.60
CA ASP A 108 5.68 -4.56 2.65
C ASP A 108 6.89 -4.48 3.60
N LYS A 109 7.85 -3.54 3.43
CA LYS A 109 8.98 -3.38 4.37
C LYS A 109 8.91 -2.06 5.13
N PHE A 110 8.82 -2.14 6.46
CA PHE A 110 8.82 -0.97 7.35
C PHE A 110 10.23 -0.63 7.84
N THR A 111 10.57 0.67 7.89
CA THR A 111 11.79 1.11 8.59
C THR A 111 11.59 1.00 10.11
N LYS A 112 12.70 1.03 10.87
CA LYS A 112 12.65 1.02 12.34
C LYS A 112 11.79 2.18 12.88
N GLU A 113 11.92 3.36 12.31
CA GLU A 113 11.17 4.57 12.69
C GLU A 113 9.69 4.40 12.42
N GLN A 114 9.33 3.79 11.28
CA GLN A 114 7.95 3.45 10.95
C GLN A 114 7.37 2.45 11.95
N VAL A 115 8.09 1.37 12.28
CA VAL A 115 7.63 0.38 13.28
C VAL A 115 7.38 1.05 14.64
N LEU A 116 8.30 1.90 15.10
CA LEU A 116 8.12 2.65 16.35
C LEU A 116 6.94 3.63 16.29
N ALA A 117 6.70 4.26 15.13
CA ALA A 117 5.55 5.11 14.94
C ALA A 117 4.23 4.32 14.96
N VAL A 118 4.19 3.08 14.46
CA VAL A 118 3.00 2.20 14.56
C VAL A 118 2.69 1.88 16.03
N LEU A 119 3.71 1.68 16.87
CA LEU A 119 3.52 1.45 18.30
C LEU A 119 2.83 2.63 18.98
N GLU A 120 3.30 3.86 18.74
CA GLU A 120 2.66 5.07 19.28
C GLU A 120 1.26 5.28 18.70
N LEU A 121 1.08 4.99 17.41
CA LEU A 121 -0.23 5.05 16.76
C LEU A 121 -1.22 4.08 17.39
N ALA A 122 -0.78 2.86 17.75
CA ALA A 122 -1.64 1.87 18.40
C ALA A 122 -2.20 2.38 19.74
N LYS A 123 -1.39 3.11 20.53
CA LYS A 123 -1.83 3.75 21.79
C LYS A 123 -2.85 4.86 21.52
N VAL A 124 -2.53 5.76 20.58
CA VAL A 124 -3.42 6.89 20.23
C VAL A 124 -4.76 6.41 19.68
N MET A 125 -4.75 5.33 18.90
CA MET A 125 -5.97 4.71 18.38
C MET A 125 -6.78 3.96 19.45
N GLY A 126 -6.32 3.89 20.69
CA GLY A 126 -7.17 3.53 21.84
C GLY A 126 -8.24 4.59 22.14
N LEU A 127 -8.01 5.85 21.75
CA LEU A 127 -8.96 6.95 21.94
C LEU A 127 -10.06 6.97 20.88
N VAL A 128 -11.32 6.92 21.31
CA VAL A 128 -12.49 6.87 20.39
C VAL A 128 -12.61 8.13 19.53
N SER A 129 -12.17 9.30 20.02
CA SER A 129 -12.15 10.54 19.25
C SER A 129 -11.23 10.45 18.03
N CYS A 130 -10.04 9.86 18.17
CA CYS A 130 -9.09 9.63 17.08
C CYS A 130 -9.69 8.65 16.06
N GLN A 131 -10.24 7.54 16.53
CA GLN A 131 -10.92 6.56 15.65
C GLN A 131 -12.03 7.22 14.82
N THR A 132 -12.84 8.07 15.46
CA THR A 132 -13.95 8.77 14.81
C THR A 132 -13.46 9.79 13.80
N ALA A 133 -12.37 10.50 14.09
CA ALA A 133 -11.76 11.46 13.17
C ALA A 133 -11.22 10.77 11.91
N CYS A 134 -10.55 9.62 12.06
CA CYS A 134 -10.04 8.84 10.94
C CYS A 134 -11.17 8.28 10.06
N GLU A 135 -12.20 7.69 10.66
CA GLU A 135 -13.37 7.19 9.93
C GLU A 135 -14.07 8.31 9.15
N ARG A 136 -14.28 9.47 9.78
CA ARG A 136 -14.87 10.65 9.12
C ARG A 136 -14.03 11.09 7.92
N LYS A 137 -12.71 11.18 8.09
CA LYS A 137 -11.84 11.62 6.99
C LYS A 137 -11.78 10.62 5.84
N HIS A 138 -11.75 9.33 6.16
CA HIS A 138 -11.79 8.28 5.16
C HIS A 138 -13.11 8.32 4.37
N LEU A 139 -14.25 8.53 5.07
CA LEU A 139 -15.54 8.73 4.43
C LEU A 139 -15.54 9.95 3.49
N GLU A 140 -15.05 11.12 3.93
CA GLU A 140 -14.95 12.32 3.08
C GLU A 140 -14.17 12.05 1.77
N ILE A 141 -13.06 11.32 1.87
CA ILE A 141 -12.22 10.97 0.70
C ILE A 141 -12.91 9.95 -0.18
N TYR A 142 -13.63 9.00 0.41
CA TYR A 142 -14.46 8.06 -0.33
C TYR A 142 -15.55 8.80 -1.10
N GLU A 143 -16.30 9.69 -0.46
CA GLU A 143 -17.36 10.49 -1.10
C GLU A 143 -16.80 11.31 -2.26
N ALA A 144 -15.68 12.02 -2.04
CA ALA A 144 -15.02 12.80 -3.07
C ALA A 144 -14.64 11.96 -4.31
N ARG A 145 -14.23 10.69 -4.11
CA ARG A 145 -13.91 9.76 -5.21
C ARG A 145 -15.13 9.15 -5.88
N ASN A 146 -16.29 9.15 -5.23
CA ASN A 146 -17.53 8.54 -5.70
C ASN A 146 -18.61 9.58 -6.06
N GLY A 147 -18.19 10.75 -6.56
CA GLY A 147 -19.11 11.80 -7.03
C GLY A 147 -19.97 12.40 -5.92
N GLY A 148 -19.47 12.47 -4.69
CA GLY A 148 -20.18 12.99 -3.53
C GLY A 148 -21.16 12.02 -2.87
N SER A 149 -21.13 10.73 -3.24
CA SER A 149 -22.05 9.73 -2.68
C SER A 149 -21.39 8.82 -1.65
N ALA A 150 -22.04 8.68 -0.49
CA ALA A 150 -21.71 7.70 0.56
C ALA A 150 -22.53 6.41 0.48
N ALA A 151 -23.38 6.22 -0.53
CA ALA A 151 -24.38 5.15 -0.56
C ALA A 151 -23.78 3.74 -0.35
N ASN A 152 -22.58 3.50 -0.87
CA ASN A 152 -21.89 2.21 -0.79
C ASN A 152 -20.75 2.18 0.25
N TRP A 153 -20.62 3.21 1.09
CA TRP A 153 -19.54 3.34 2.06
C TRP A 153 -19.42 2.12 2.96
N TRP A 154 -20.51 1.70 3.59
CA TRP A 154 -20.50 0.58 4.54
C TRP A 154 -20.14 -0.75 3.88
N ASN A 155 -20.56 -0.97 2.64
CA ASN A 155 -20.20 -2.16 1.87
C ASN A 155 -18.72 -2.15 1.50
N PHE A 156 -18.21 -1.00 1.04
CA PHE A 156 -16.80 -0.81 0.76
C PHE A 156 -15.94 -1.03 2.01
N ARG A 157 -16.27 -0.37 3.11
CA ARG A 157 -15.54 -0.48 4.37
C ARG A 157 -15.61 -1.89 4.94
N ALA A 158 -16.75 -2.59 4.89
CA ALA A 158 -16.84 -3.98 5.33
C ALA A 158 -15.92 -4.91 4.53
N LYS A 159 -15.85 -4.74 3.20
CA LYS A 159 -14.93 -5.50 2.33
C LYS A 159 -13.47 -5.21 2.70
N LEU A 160 -13.15 -3.96 2.95
CA LEU A 160 -11.82 -3.52 3.35
C LEU A 160 -11.41 -4.12 4.71
N LEU A 161 -12.29 -4.08 5.72
CA LEU A 161 -12.02 -4.58 7.06
C LEU A 161 -11.99 -6.12 7.13
N GLY A 162 -12.70 -6.79 6.21
CA GLY A 162 -12.82 -8.25 6.17
C GLY A 162 -13.97 -8.78 7.04
N TYR A 163 -14.85 -7.90 7.53
CA TYR A 163 -16.05 -8.27 8.28
C TYR A 163 -17.15 -7.21 8.11
N SER A 164 -18.40 -7.66 8.18
CA SER A 164 -19.58 -6.79 8.24
C SER A 164 -20.18 -6.76 9.65
N THR A 165 -21.11 -5.84 9.88
CA THR A 165 -21.92 -5.80 11.11
C THR A 165 -22.66 -7.12 11.34
N ASN A 166 -23.10 -7.80 10.28
CA ASN A 166 -23.78 -9.10 10.39
C ASN A 166 -22.82 -10.21 10.82
N ASP A 167 -21.57 -10.16 10.37
CA ASP A 167 -20.54 -11.12 10.79
C ASP A 167 -20.21 -10.95 12.27
N LEU A 168 -20.13 -9.69 12.75
CA LEU A 168 -19.97 -9.40 14.18
C LEU A 168 -21.15 -9.90 15.01
N LYS A 169 -22.39 -9.74 14.54
CA LYS A 169 -23.58 -10.28 15.23
C LYS A 169 -23.47 -11.80 15.39
N LYS A 170 -23.08 -12.50 14.32
CA LYS A 170 -22.89 -13.97 14.33
C LYS A 170 -21.75 -14.37 15.26
N ALA A 171 -20.61 -13.67 15.22
CA ALA A 171 -19.48 -13.93 16.11
C ALA A 171 -19.85 -13.72 17.58
N LEU A 172 -20.60 -12.65 17.90
CA LEU A 172 -21.06 -12.38 19.26
C LEU A 172 -22.03 -13.45 19.76
N GLN A 173 -22.97 -13.90 18.91
CA GLN A 173 -23.89 -14.99 19.25
C GLN A 173 -23.13 -16.30 19.53
N LYS A 174 -22.11 -16.63 18.72
CA LYS A 174 -21.25 -17.80 18.96
C LYS A 174 -20.49 -17.71 20.28
N ALA A 175 -20.13 -16.50 20.71
CA ALA A 175 -19.51 -16.24 22.01
C ALA A 175 -20.53 -16.19 23.17
N GLY A 176 -21.81 -16.52 22.95
CA GLY A 176 -22.86 -16.50 23.97
C GLY A 176 -23.45 -15.12 24.27
N GLY A 177 -23.07 -14.09 23.52
CA GLY A 177 -23.55 -12.72 23.70
C GLY A 177 -24.83 -12.39 22.93
N LYS A 178 -25.65 -11.47 23.47
CA LYS A 178 -26.79 -10.88 22.76
C LYS A 178 -26.34 -9.72 21.89
N ALA A 179 -26.73 -9.73 20.61
CA ALA A 179 -26.36 -8.71 19.63
C ALA A 179 -27.42 -7.59 19.44
N SER A 180 -28.64 -7.80 19.94
CA SER A 180 -29.71 -6.80 19.82
C SER A 180 -29.36 -5.51 20.56
N GLY A 181 -29.55 -4.36 19.91
CA GLY A 181 -29.27 -3.03 20.46
C GLY A 181 -27.79 -2.63 20.56
N LYS A 182 -26.84 -3.50 20.19
CA LYS A 182 -25.41 -3.18 20.25
C LYS A 182 -24.89 -2.53 18.98
N THR A 183 -24.08 -1.49 19.15
CA THR A 183 -23.32 -0.86 18.07
C THR A 183 -22.14 -1.75 17.63
N GLN A 184 -21.55 -1.46 16.46
CA GLN A 184 -20.35 -2.16 15.99
C GLN A 184 -19.22 -2.11 17.02
N ARG A 185 -18.94 -0.93 17.62
CA ARG A 185 -17.91 -0.78 18.67
C ARG A 185 -18.22 -1.64 19.89
N GLN A 186 -19.47 -1.62 20.37
CA GLN A 186 -19.86 -2.46 21.51
C GLN A 186 -19.70 -3.95 21.20
N MET A 187 -20.02 -4.40 19.98
CA MET A 187 -19.78 -5.79 19.59
C MET A 187 -18.29 -6.12 19.55
N LEU A 188 -17.45 -5.24 18.98
CA LEU A 188 -16.00 -5.42 18.96
C LEU A 188 -15.42 -5.47 20.37
N MET A 189 -15.87 -4.62 21.30
CA MET A 189 -15.43 -4.66 22.71
C MET A 189 -15.63 -6.03 23.38
N HIS A 190 -16.65 -6.80 22.97
CA HIS A 190 -16.88 -8.14 23.50
C HIS A 190 -16.10 -9.24 22.77
N ILE A 191 -15.87 -9.07 21.46
CA ILE A 191 -15.25 -10.11 20.62
C ILE A 191 -13.73 -9.93 20.58
N ASP A 192 -13.28 -8.74 20.19
CA ASP A 192 -11.88 -8.35 20.03
C ASP A 192 -11.78 -6.82 20.03
N LYS A 193 -11.51 -6.23 21.21
CA LYS A 193 -11.43 -4.77 21.37
C LYS A 193 -10.32 -4.14 20.51
N TYR A 194 -9.25 -4.88 20.20
CA TYR A 194 -8.12 -4.36 19.43
C TYR A 194 -8.42 -4.29 17.92
N GLU A 195 -9.50 -4.92 17.47
CA GLU A 195 -10.01 -4.72 16.11
C GLU A 195 -10.45 -3.27 15.88
N MET A 196 -10.80 -2.53 16.94
CA MET A 196 -11.08 -1.10 16.83
C MET A 196 -9.83 -0.30 16.49
N VAL A 197 -8.68 -0.64 17.08
CA VAL A 197 -7.38 -0.04 16.73
C VAL A 197 -7.04 -0.35 15.28
N ARG A 198 -7.15 -1.62 14.87
CA ARG A 198 -6.93 -2.04 13.48
C ARG A 198 -7.79 -1.23 12.50
N THR A 199 -9.08 -1.16 12.77
CA THR A 199 -10.05 -0.45 11.93
C THR A 199 -9.70 1.02 11.78
N ALA A 200 -9.35 1.70 12.88
CA ALA A 200 -8.99 3.11 12.86
C ALA A 200 -7.68 3.39 12.12
N VAL A 201 -6.69 2.50 12.24
CA VAL A 201 -5.44 2.59 11.49
C VAL A 201 -5.67 2.40 9.99
N ILE A 202 -6.52 1.44 9.60
CA ILE A 202 -6.94 1.29 8.20
C ILE A 202 -7.57 2.60 7.70
N ASP A 203 -8.54 3.15 8.44
CA ASP A 203 -9.20 4.39 8.05
C ASP A 203 -8.22 5.56 7.92
N LEU A 204 -7.25 5.68 8.84
CA LEU A 204 -6.20 6.69 8.76
C LEU A 204 -5.40 6.56 7.47
N PHE A 205 -4.84 5.38 7.17
CA PHE A 205 -3.95 5.23 6.02
C PHE A 205 -4.69 5.31 4.69
N MET A 206 -5.95 4.88 4.64
CA MET A 206 -6.80 5.09 3.48
C MET A 206 -7.11 6.59 3.28
N ALA A 207 -7.33 7.33 4.37
CA ALA A 207 -7.48 8.79 4.32
C ALA A 207 -6.18 9.50 3.88
N LEU A 208 -5.00 8.94 4.19
CA LEU A 208 -3.73 9.42 3.65
C LEU A 208 -3.49 9.01 2.19
N GLY A 209 -4.44 8.30 1.56
CA GLY A 209 -4.35 7.88 0.16
C GLY A 209 -3.42 6.70 -0.07
N LYS A 210 -3.12 5.89 0.95
CA LYS A 210 -2.32 4.66 0.80
C LYS A 210 -3.12 3.53 0.15
N SER A 211 -2.38 2.52 -0.32
CA SER A 211 -2.97 1.30 -0.86
C SER A 211 -3.67 0.50 0.24
N GLU A 212 -4.68 -0.28 -0.16
CA GLU A 212 -5.41 -1.18 0.75
C GLU A 212 -4.46 -2.19 1.42
N THR A 213 -3.51 -2.76 0.67
CA THR A 213 -2.50 -3.69 1.19
C THR A 213 -1.64 -3.03 2.25
N TYR A 214 -1.12 -1.83 1.98
CA TYR A 214 -0.31 -1.08 2.93
C TYR A 214 -1.05 -0.75 4.21
N ALA A 215 -2.29 -0.25 4.09
CA ALA A 215 -3.14 0.08 5.23
C ALA A 215 -3.42 -1.16 6.11
N LYS A 216 -3.70 -2.31 5.48
CA LYS A 216 -3.91 -3.58 6.19
C LYS A 216 -2.65 -4.05 6.92
N ASN A 217 -1.49 -4.04 6.26
CA ASN A 217 -0.23 -4.48 6.86
C ASN A 217 0.14 -3.65 8.11
N ILE A 218 0.00 -2.33 8.04
CA ILE A 218 0.25 -1.46 9.20
C ILE A 218 -0.79 -1.69 10.30
N ALA A 219 -2.06 -1.84 9.93
CA ALA A 219 -3.13 -2.04 10.89
C ALA A 219 -3.02 -3.39 11.63
N ASP A 220 -2.60 -4.45 10.96
CA ASP A 220 -2.34 -5.75 11.57
C ASP A 220 -1.20 -5.66 12.59
N LEU A 221 -0.13 -4.92 12.25
CA LEU A 221 0.96 -4.63 13.19
C LEU A 221 0.48 -3.78 14.37
N ALA A 222 -0.33 -2.74 14.14
CA ALA A 222 -0.90 -1.90 15.18
C ALA A 222 -1.80 -2.70 16.13
N LYS A 223 -2.59 -3.63 15.59
CA LYS A 223 -3.42 -4.55 16.39
C LYS A 223 -2.55 -5.45 17.26
N ALA A 224 -1.47 -6.00 16.72
CA ALA A 224 -0.54 -6.84 17.47
C ALA A 224 0.09 -6.05 18.64
N PHE A 225 0.56 -4.82 18.39
CA PHE A 225 1.08 -3.95 19.44
C PHE A 225 0.02 -3.56 20.47
N ALA A 226 -1.19 -3.22 20.03
CA ALA A 226 -2.28 -2.89 20.94
C ALA A 226 -2.60 -4.03 21.90
N LYS A 227 -2.58 -5.27 21.39
CA LYS A 227 -2.77 -6.48 22.19
C LYS A 227 -1.62 -6.69 23.18
N GLU A 228 -0.38 -6.59 22.72
CA GLU A 228 0.81 -6.81 23.56
C GLU A 228 0.92 -5.78 24.68
N MET A 229 0.67 -4.50 24.37
CA MET A 229 0.69 -3.41 25.34
C MET A 229 -0.58 -3.33 26.20
N ASN A 230 -1.56 -4.20 25.96
CA ASN A 230 -2.90 -4.15 26.53
C ASN A 230 -3.53 -2.75 26.46
N VAL A 231 -3.47 -2.11 25.29
CA VAL A 231 -4.02 -0.77 25.07
C VAL A 231 -5.48 -0.72 25.50
N GLU A 232 -5.80 0.29 26.32
CA GLU A 232 -7.16 0.57 26.72
C GLU A 232 -7.92 1.26 25.60
N ILE A 233 -9.17 0.85 25.41
CA ILE A 233 -10.09 1.54 24.50
C ILE A 233 -10.91 2.51 25.34
N PHE A 234 -10.62 3.80 25.22
CA PHE A 234 -11.18 4.84 26.08
C PHE A 234 -12.03 5.81 25.27
N ASP A 235 -13.29 6.00 25.68
CA ASP A 235 -14.20 6.95 25.03
C ASP A 235 -13.99 8.36 25.59
N ASP A 236 -13.04 9.06 24.97
CA ASP A 236 -12.55 10.36 25.38
C ASP A 236 -13.39 11.55 24.88
N ARG A 237 -14.49 11.29 24.17
CA ARG A 237 -15.29 12.36 23.54
C ARG A 237 -16.02 13.24 24.56
N ASN A 238 -16.31 12.70 25.74
CA ASN A 238 -17.02 13.38 26.83
C ASN A 238 -16.31 13.20 28.20
N SER A 239 -15.03 12.84 28.20
CA SER A 239 -14.28 12.51 29.41
C SER A 239 -13.59 13.73 30.04
N ILE A 240 -13.39 13.67 31.35
CA ILE A 240 -12.56 14.64 32.08
C ILE A 240 -11.07 14.36 31.79
N PRO A 241 -10.24 15.37 31.47
CA PRO A 241 -8.83 15.18 31.08
C PRO A 241 -7.97 14.39 32.08
N ALA A 242 -8.32 14.42 33.37
CA ALA A 242 -7.59 13.73 34.44
C ALA A 242 -7.61 12.19 34.34
N PHE A 243 -8.47 11.61 33.50
CA PHE A 243 -8.57 10.16 33.30
C PHE A 243 -8.09 9.71 31.91
N LEU A 244 -7.43 10.61 31.17
CA LEU A 244 -6.85 10.23 29.89
C LEU A 244 -5.68 9.27 30.10
N PRO A 245 -5.59 8.18 29.33
CA PRO A 245 -4.44 7.30 29.36
C PRO A 245 -3.17 8.06 28.92
N GLU A 246 -2.00 7.61 29.36
CA GLU A 246 -0.73 8.20 28.96
C GLU A 246 -0.48 7.98 27.47
N VAL A 247 -0.72 9.04 26.67
CA VAL A 247 -0.59 9.02 25.22
C VAL A 247 0.13 10.27 24.73
N ASN A 248 0.72 10.16 23.54
CA ASN A 248 1.39 11.30 22.90
C ASN A 248 0.37 12.34 22.42
N GLU A 249 0.13 13.38 23.21
CA GLU A 249 -0.86 14.44 22.90
C GLU A 249 -0.61 15.13 21.55
N LYS A 250 0.66 15.32 21.15
CA LYS A 250 0.99 15.91 19.85
C LYS A 250 0.50 15.02 18.72
N LEU A 251 0.68 13.71 18.85
CA LEU A 251 0.18 12.74 17.88
C LEU A 251 -1.35 12.67 17.89
N VAL A 252 -1.98 12.72 19.08
CA VAL A 252 -3.44 12.79 19.20
C VAL A 252 -4.01 13.95 18.39
N ASN A 253 -3.45 15.15 18.58
CA ASN A 253 -3.91 16.34 17.86
C ASN A 253 -3.64 16.22 16.35
N GLN A 254 -2.48 15.72 15.95
CA GLN A 254 -2.15 15.44 14.56
C GLN A 254 -3.17 14.49 13.91
N VAL A 255 -3.51 13.37 14.57
CA VAL A 255 -4.48 12.39 14.05
C VAL A 255 -5.89 12.97 13.99
N ARG A 256 -6.33 13.69 15.03
CA ARG A 256 -7.68 14.28 15.07
C ARG A 256 -7.90 15.35 14.00
N ASN A 257 -6.88 16.19 13.77
CA ASN A 257 -6.95 17.31 12.85
C ASN A 257 -6.42 16.97 11.44
N MET A 258 -5.82 15.79 11.27
CA MET A 258 -5.09 15.41 10.04
C MET A 258 -4.00 16.44 9.68
N GLU A 259 -3.36 17.01 10.70
CA GLU A 259 -2.32 18.02 10.53
C GLU A 259 -1.00 17.38 10.09
N PRO A 260 -0.30 17.95 9.09
CA PRO A 260 1.00 17.45 8.68
C PRO A 260 2.01 17.62 9.83
N GLY A 261 2.54 16.50 10.30
CA GLY A 261 3.51 16.44 11.39
C GLY A 261 4.66 15.50 11.05
N ARG A 262 5.73 15.52 11.86
CA ARG A 262 6.91 14.67 11.66
C ARG A 262 6.54 13.19 11.49
N GLN A 263 5.53 12.71 12.22
CA GLN A 263 5.08 11.32 12.08
C GLN A 263 4.34 11.06 10.76
N PHE A 264 3.54 12.01 10.28
CA PHE A 264 2.92 11.90 8.95
C PHE A 264 3.93 11.96 7.81
N GLN A 265 5.01 12.72 7.96
CA GLN A 265 6.11 12.76 6.99
C GLN A 265 6.83 11.43 6.85
N LEU A 266 6.86 10.58 7.90
CA LEU A 266 7.41 9.21 7.81
C LEU A 266 6.63 8.32 6.84
N TRP A 267 5.39 8.71 6.54
CA TRP A 267 4.48 7.98 5.67
C TRP A 267 4.39 8.63 4.29
N GLU A 268 4.98 9.79 4.03
CA GLU A 268 4.98 10.39 2.71
C GLU A 268 6.04 9.70 1.81
N PRO A 269 5.79 9.58 0.49
CA PRO A 269 6.86 9.20 -0.41
C PRO A 269 7.95 10.27 -0.33
N GLN A 270 9.18 9.87 0.03
CA GLN A 270 10.32 10.79 0.02
C GLN A 270 10.39 11.42 -1.37
N LYS A 271 10.14 12.74 -1.44
CA LYS A 271 10.42 13.50 -2.65
C LYS A 271 11.93 13.44 -2.84
N MET A 272 12.38 12.57 -3.74
CA MET A 272 13.76 12.64 -4.20
C MET A 272 13.94 14.02 -4.83
N ALA A 273 14.87 14.80 -4.27
CA ALA A 273 15.25 16.09 -4.81
C ALA A 273 15.60 15.89 -6.29
N SER A 274 14.91 16.64 -7.14
CA SER A 274 15.16 16.76 -8.58
C SER A 274 16.54 17.35 -8.85
#